data_AF-A0A0G1ANF4-F1
#
_entry.id   AF-A0A0G1ANF4-F1
#
_cell.length_a   1.000
_cell.length_b   1.000
_cell.length_c   1.000
_cell.angle_alpha   90.00
_cell.angle_beta   90.00
_cell.angle_gamma   90.00
#
_symmetry.space_group_name_H-M   'P 1'
#
loop_
_entity.id
_entity.type
_entity.pdbx_description
1 polymer ?
#
loop_
_entity_poly.entity_id
_entity_poly.type
_entity_poly.pdbx_seq_one_letter_code
_entity_poly.pdbx_strand_id
1 'polypeptide(L)' 'MSQYIHDDKIKKLEELANQARELLIGELTEAKSGHTAGPLGMADIFTALYFHILNHDPKNPDWEERDRLF' A
#
# COMPACT_ATOMS: atom_id res chain seq x y z
N MET A 1 -22.01 5.01 -5.42
CA MET A 1 -21.57 5.87 -6.55
C MET A 1 -20.15 5.45 -6.88
N SER A 2 -19.86 5.07 -8.13
CA SER A 2 -18.49 4.75 -8.54
C SER A 2 -17.64 6.00 -8.34
N GLN A 3 -16.80 6.04 -7.30
CA GLN A 3 -15.76 7.05 -7.16
C GLN A 3 -14.70 6.71 -8.19
N TYR A 4 -14.86 7.24 -9.39
CA TYR A 4 -13.83 7.15 -10.41
C TYR A 4 -12.55 7.79 -9.88
N ILE A 5 -11.44 7.06 -9.97
CA ILE A 5 -10.12 7.59 -9.66
C ILE A 5 -9.70 8.46 -10.85
N HIS A 6 -9.38 9.73 -10.60
CA HIS A 6 -8.85 10.63 -11.61
C HIS A 6 -7.33 10.46 -11.78
N ASP A 7 -6.82 10.79 -12.96
CA ASP A 7 -5.41 10.60 -13.35
C ASP A 7 -4.39 11.14 -12.33
N ASP A 8 -4.65 12.31 -11.75
CA ASP A 8 -3.76 12.89 -10.73
C ASP A 8 -3.65 12.01 -9.47
N LYS A 9 -4.76 11.38 -9.07
CA LYS A 9 -4.78 10.45 -7.94
C LYS A 9 -4.12 9.13 -8.31
N ILE A 10 -4.30 8.64 -9.54
CA ILE A 10 -3.61 7.44 -10.06
C ILE A 10 -2.10 7.65 -9.97
N LYS A 11 -1.60 8.76 -10.52
CA LYS A 11 -0.17 9.09 -10.50
C LYS A 11 0.38 9.14 -9.08
N LYS A 12 -0.35 9.75 -8.14
CA LYS A 12 0.06 9.78 -6.73
C LYS A 12 0.12 8.39 -6.10
N LEU A 13 -0.79 7.48 -6.46
CA LEU A 13 -0.75 6.09 -5.99
C LEU A 13 0.42 5.33 -6.62
N GLU A 14 0.75 5.54 -7.89
CA GLU A 14 1.93 4.95 -8.54
C GLU A 14 3.24 5.41 -7.86
N GLU A 15 3.34 6.69 -7.52
CA GLU A 15 4.48 7.24 -6.78
C GLU A 15 4.63 6.60 -5.39
N LEU A 16 3.52 6.42 -4.66
CA LEU A 16 3.52 5.74 -3.36
C LEU A 16 3.89 4.26 -3.47
N ALA A 17 3.40 3.56 -4.51
CA ALA A 17 3.74 2.16 -4.74
C ALA A 17 5.23 1.99 -5.05
N ASN A 18 5.82 2.92 -5.81
CA ASN A 18 7.27 2.91 -6.07
C ASN A 18 8.08 3.19 -4.81
N GLN A 19 7.66 4.13 -3.96
CA GLN A 19 8.29 4.36 -2.66
C GLN A 19 8.24 3.10 -1.77
N ALA A 20 7.10 2.39 -1.75
CA ALA A 20 6.98 1.14 -1.01
C ALA A 20 7.94 0.06 -1.54
N ARG A 21 8.15 -0.01 -2.87
CA ARG A 21 9.12 -0.93 -3.49
C ARG A 21 10.55 -0.58 -3.11
N GLU A 22 10.92 0.70 -3.14
CA GLU A 22 12.25 1.16 -2.73
C GLU A 22 12.55 0.81 -1.28
N LEU A 23 11.61 1.08 -0.37
CA LEU A 23 11.73 0.69 1.04
C LEU A 23 11.89 -0.81 1.19
N LEU A 24 11.06 -1.60 0.51
CA LEU A 24 11.13 -3.06 0.58
C LEU A 24 12.48 -3.60 0.09
N ILE A 25 13.02 -3.05 -1.00
CA ILE A 25 14.35 -3.42 -1.50
C ILE A 25 15.42 -3.07 -0.46
N GLY A 26 15.33 -1.89 0.16
CA GLY A 26 16.23 -1.48 1.24
C GLY A 26 16.23 -2.46 2.42
N GLU A 27 15.04 -2.77 2.95
CA GLU A 27 14.88 -3.67 4.09
C GLU A 27 15.34 -5.11 3.78
N LEU A 28 15.03 -5.64 2.60
CA LEU A 28 15.49 -6.95 2.17
C LEU A 28 17.02 -7.01 2.05
N THR A 29 17.63 -5.94 1.54
CA THR A 29 19.09 -5.83 1.39
C THR A 29 19.77 -5.81 2.75
N GLU A 30 19.27 -5.00 3.68
CA GLU A 30 19.78 -4.91 5.06
C GLU A 30 19.63 -6.24 5.80
N ALA A 31 18.45 -6.87 5.72
CA ALA A 31 18.17 -8.15 6.37
C ALA A 31 18.90 -9.34 5.72
N LYS A 32 19.39 -9.20 4.48
CA LYS A 32 19.97 -10.28 3.65
C LYS A 32 19.07 -11.51 3.53
N SER A 33 17.76 -11.32 3.68
CA SER A 33 16.75 -12.37 3.77
C SER A 33 15.36 -11.80 3.51
N GLY A 34 14.40 -12.67 3.17
CA GLY A 34 12.99 -12.32 2.98
C GLY A 34 12.45 -12.75 1.62
N HIS A 35 11.19 -12.37 1.36
CA HIS A 35 10.47 -12.74 0.13
C HIS A 35 10.32 -11.51 -0.78
N THR A 36 11.01 -11.51 -1.91
CA THR A 36 11.07 -10.33 -2.80
C THR A 36 9.90 -10.27 -3.78
N ALA A 37 9.56 -11.39 -4.42
CA ALA A 37 8.65 -11.40 -5.57
C ALA A 37 7.21 -11.00 -5.20
N GLY A 38 6.65 -11.59 -4.14
CA GLY A 38 5.27 -11.33 -3.71
C GLY A 38 5.05 -9.85 -3.34
N PRO A 39 5.79 -9.30 -2.37
CA PRO A 39 5.61 -7.92 -1.95
C PRO A 39 5.86 -6.88 -3.04
N LEU A 40 6.90 -7.05 -3.89
CA LEU A 40 7.13 -6.11 -5.01
C LEU A 40 6.00 -6.14 -6.05
N GLY A 41 5.46 -7.33 -6.34
CA GLY A 41 4.36 -7.50 -7.27
C GLY A 41 3.02 -6.95 -6.74
N MET A 42 2.83 -6.99 -5.42
CA MET A 42 1.57 -6.56 -4.78
C MET A 42 1.56 -5.08 -4.36
N ALA A 43 2.65 -4.34 -4.58
CA ALA A 43 2.78 -2.97 -4.07
C ALA A 43 1.67 -2.01 -4.55
N ASP A 44 1.22 -2.10 -5.81
CA ASP A 44 0.12 -1.27 -6.31
C ASP A 44 -1.21 -1.61 -5.65
N ILE A 45 -1.46 -2.91 -5.42
CA ILE A 45 -2.68 -3.41 -4.76
C ILE A 45 -2.75 -2.90 -3.32
N PHE A 46 -1.68 -3.10 -2.54
CA PHE A 46 -1.63 -2.62 -1.16
C PHE A 46 -1.68 -1.09 -1.09
N THR A 47 -1.07 -0.39 -2.04
CA THR A 47 -1.14 1.07 -2.11
C THR A 47 -2.56 1.56 -2.39
N ALA A 48 -3.26 0.96 -3.35
CA ALA A 48 -4.65 1.29 -3.62
C ALA A 48 -5.55 0.98 -2.40
N LEU A 49 -5.35 -0.18 -1.76
CA LEU A 49 -6.10 -0.56 -0.56
C LEU A 49 -5.91 0.46 0.56
N TYR A 50 -4.68 0.73 0.99
CA TYR A 50 -4.43 1.60 2.14
C TYR A 50 -4.59 3.09 1.84
N PHE A 51 -4.40 3.58 0.60
CA PHE A 51 -4.42 5.02 0.33
C PHE A 51 -5.63 5.49 -0.48
N HIS A 52 -6.58 4.60 -0.75
CA HIS A 52 -7.80 4.95 -1.47
C HIS A 52 -9.04 4.14 -1.07
N ILE A 53 -8.94 2.82 -0.90
CA ILE A 53 -10.12 1.94 -0.79
C ILE A 53 -10.54 1.71 0.66
N LEU A 54 -9.62 1.32 1.53
CA LEU A 54 -9.92 0.91 2.90
C LEU A 54 -10.25 2.11 3.77
N ASN A 55 -11.39 2.04 4.45
CA ASN A 55 -11.73 2.93 5.55
C ASN A 55 -10.98 2.50 6.81
N HIS A 56 -9.94 3.25 7.18
CA HIS A 56 -9.11 2.95 8.34
C HIS A 56 -8.51 4.25 8.91
N ASP A 57 -8.10 4.19 10.18
CA ASP A 57 -7.37 5.27 10.84
C ASP A 57 -6.04 4.73 11.39
N PRO A 58 -4.89 5.09 10.79
CA PRO A 58 -3.57 4.68 11.29
C PRO A 58 -3.27 5.11 12.73
N LYS A 59 -3.96 6.12 13.27
CA LYS A 59 -3.82 6.58 14.66
C LYS A 59 -4.74 5.83 15.64
N ASN A 60 -5.73 5.10 15.13
CA ASN A 60 -6.65 4.28 15.91
C ASN A 60 -6.82 2.89 15.24
N PRO A 61 -5.79 2.03 15.28
CA PRO A 61 -5.80 0.74 14.61
C PRO A 61 -6.82 -0.26 15.19
N ASP A 62 -7.29 -0.02 16.42
CA ASP A 62 -8.31 -0.83 17.08
C ASP A 62 -9.74 -0.32 16.83
N TRP A 63 -9.91 0.70 15.97
CA TRP A 63 -11.22 1.21 15.59
C TRP A 63 -12.13 0.08 15.09
N GLU A 64 -13.25 -0.12 15.79
CA GLU A 64 -14.14 -1.27 15.60
C GLU A 64 -14.70 -1.39 14.18
N GLU A 65 -15.09 -0.25 13.59
CA GLU A 65 -15.75 -0.16 12.28
C GLU A 65 -14.79 -0.02 11.10
N ARG A 66 -13.47 -0.16 11.31
CA ARG A 66 -12.51 -0.10 10.20
C ARG A 66 -12.67 -1.30 9.26
N ASP A 67 -12.30 -1.10 8.01
CA ASP A 67 -12.11 -2.21 7.09
C ASP A 67 -10.92 -3.08 7.53
N ARG A 68 -11.04 -4.40 7.28
CA ARG A 68 -10.04 -5.40 7.67
C ARG A 68 -9.44 -6.07 6.44
N LEU A 69 -8.11 -6.11 6.39
CA LEU A 69 -7.32 -6.82 5.38
C LEU A 69 -6.49 -7.90 6.10
N PHE A 70 -6.47 -9.11 5.56
CA PHE A 70 -5.80 -10.29 6.13
C PHE A 70 -4.82 -10.89 5.14
#